data_AF-A0A7S1EI21-F1
#
_entry.id   AF-A0A7S1EI21-F1
#
_cell.length_a   1.000
_cell.length_b   1.000
_cell.length_c   1.000
_cell.angle_alpha   90.00
_cell.angle_beta   90.00
_cell.angle_gamma   90.00
#
_symmetry.space_group_name_H-M   'P 1'
#
loop_
_entity.id
_entity.type
_entity.pdbx_description
1 polymer ?
#
loop_
_entity_poly.entity_id
_entity_poly.type
_entity_poly.pdbx_seq_one_letter_code
_entity_poly.pdbx_strand_id
1 'polypeptide(L)'
;MDEASAKATRLSLPDSSISLAIMDAQSLDFPDQSFDTVVDTFCLCVYPDPVKALREMGRVCKPSGKILLLENAVSRDALLGSYMRATAPLVAKFGGKGCKYDQDPAALARPG
;
A
#
# COMPACT_ATOMS: atom_id res chain seq x y z
N MET A 1 -14.67 5.65 2.67
CA MET A 1 -15.59 4.50 2.84
C MET A 1 -16.68 4.54 1.77
N ASP A 2 -17.28 5.69 1.52
CA ASP A 2 -18.32 5.91 0.50
C ASP A 2 -17.95 5.39 -0.90
N GLU A 3 -16.74 5.68 -1.39
CA GLU A 3 -16.27 5.17 -2.69
C GLU A 3 -16.13 3.64 -2.72
N ALA A 4 -15.66 3.04 -1.62
CA ALA A 4 -15.49 1.60 -1.52
C ALA A 4 -16.86 0.90 -1.50
N SER A 5 -17.81 1.43 -0.73
CA SER A 5 -19.19 0.95 -0.70
C SER A 5 -19.87 1.10 -2.06
N ALA A 6 -19.74 2.26 -2.70
CA ALA A 6 -20.29 2.49 -4.04
C ALA A 6 -19.72 1.52 -5.09
N LYS A 7 -18.42 1.22 -5.01
CA LYS A 7 -17.77 0.24 -5.88
C LYS A 7 -18.29 -1.17 -5.63
N ALA A 8 -18.49 -1.57 -4.38
CA ALA A 8 -19.05 -2.88 -4.02
C ALA A 8 -20.47 -3.06 -4.59
N THR A 9 -21.32 -2.04 -4.41
CA THR A 9 -22.68 -2.00 -5.00
C THR A 9 -22.64 -2.12 -6.52
N ARG A 10 -21.77 -1.35 -7.19
CA ARG A 10 -21.62 -1.38 -8.65
C ARG A 10 -21.18 -2.75 -9.18
N LEU A 11 -20.36 -3.48 -8.42
CA LEU A 11 -19.91 -4.82 -8.76
C LEU A 11 -20.88 -5.92 -8.30
N SER A 12 -21.99 -5.56 -7.67
CA SER A 12 -22.98 -6.49 -7.11
C SER A 12 -22.36 -7.54 -6.20
N LEU A 13 -21.35 -7.15 -5.42
CA LEU A 13 -20.75 -8.03 -4.42
C LEU A 13 -21.75 -8.24 -3.26
N PRO A 14 -22.06 -9.48 -2.87
CA PRO A 14 -22.93 -9.72 -1.74
C PRO A 14 -22.25 -9.26 -0.44
N ASP A 15 -23.00 -8.69 0.50
CA ASP A 15 -22.47 -8.19 1.77
C ASP A 15 -21.73 -9.26 2.59
N SER A 16 -22.10 -10.54 2.43
CA SER A 16 -21.42 -11.67 3.07
C SER A 16 -20.02 -11.95 2.52
N SER A 17 -19.66 -11.39 1.36
CA SER A 17 -18.38 -11.62 0.69
C SER A 17 -17.35 -10.52 0.94
N ILE A 18 -17.76 -9.38 1.51
CA ILE A 18 -16.89 -8.22 1.70
C ILE A 18 -17.18 -7.53 3.03
N SER A 19 -16.12 -7.17 3.75
CA SER A 19 -16.20 -6.33 4.93
C SER A 19 -15.30 -5.12 4.72
N LEU A 20 -15.86 -3.92 4.96
CA LEU A 20 -15.15 -2.65 4.80
C LEU A 20 -14.95 -2.03 6.18
N ALA A 21 -13.74 -1.54 6.44
CA ALA A 21 -13.41 -0.83 7.67
C ALA A 21 -12.49 0.36 7.36
N ILE A 22 -12.59 1.41 8.17
CA ILE A 22 -11.63 2.52 8.18
C ILE A 22 -10.63 2.22 9.28
N MET A 23 -9.34 2.13 8.92
CA MET A 23 -8.24 1.86 9.84
C MET A 23 -6.98 2.59 9.37
N ASP A 24 -5.98 2.73 10.26
CA ASP A 24 -4.61 3.08 9.88
C ASP A 24 -3.87 1.81 9.47
N ALA A 25 -3.35 1.77 8.24
CA ALA A 25 -2.56 0.63 7.75
C ALA A 25 -1.27 0.40 8.56
N GLN A 26 -0.81 1.39 9.32
CA GLN A 26 0.33 1.30 10.23
C GLN A 26 -0.07 0.85 11.65
N SER A 27 -1.35 0.57 11.90
CA SER A 27 -1.87 0.09 13.18
C SER A 27 -3.27 -0.52 12.97
N LEU A 28 -3.31 -1.76 12.47
CA LEU A 28 -4.56 -2.45 12.15
C LEU A 28 -5.20 -3.07 13.40
N ASP A 29 -6.52 -2.94 13.54
CA ASP A 29 -7.27 -3.55 14.66
C ASP A 29 -7.53 -5.05 14.48
N PHE A 30 -6.90 -5.68 13.48
CA PHE A 30 -7.01 -7.12 13.24
C PHE A 30 -6.05 -7.92 14.12
N PRO A 31 -6.43 -9.14 14.55
CA PRO A 31 -5.51 -10.05 15.24
C PRO A 31 -4.35 -10.50 14.34
N ASP A 32 -3.29 -10.97 14.97
CA ASP A 32 -2.15 -11.60 14.30
C ASP A 32 -2.62 -12.79 13.45
N GLN A 33 -2.00 -13.00 12.30
CA GLN A 33 -2.19 -14.19 11.45
C GLN A 33 -3.64 -14.46 11.04
N SER A 34 -4.43 -13.39 10.84
CA SER A 34 -5.84 -13.47 10.49
C SER A 34 -6.10 -13.69 9.00
N PHE A 35 -5.16 -13.30 8.11
CA PHE A 35 -5.38 -13.29 6.66
C PHE A 35 -4.44 -14.24 5.90
N ASP A 36 -5.00 -15.01 4.97
CA ASP A 36 -4.23 -15.85 4.03
C ASP A 36 -3.52 -15.01 2.95
N THR A 37 -4.06 -13.83 2.63
CA THR A 37 -3.45 -12.90 1.69
C THR A 37 -3.77 -11.46 2.08
N VAL A 38 -2.73 -10.62 2.09
CA VAL A 38 -2.83 -9.16 2.26
C VAL A 38 -2.42 -8.51 0.96
N VAL A 39 -3.20 -7.55 0.48
CA VAL A 39 -2.95 -6.86 -0.79
C VAL A 39 -2.88 -5.36 -0.54
N ASP A 40 -1.82 -4.73 -1.02
CA ASP A 40 -1.66 -3.27 -1.02
C ASP A 40 -1.45 -2.78 -2.46
N THR A 41 -2.14 -1.70 -2.83
CA THR A 41 -2.13 -1.19 -4.21
C THR A 41 -1.91 0.31 -4.24
N PHE A 42 -0.68 0.72 -4.58
CA PHE A 42 -0.23 2.09 -4.71
C PHE A 42 -0.42 2.94 -3.43
N CYS A 43 -0.14 2.35 -2.27
CA CYS A 43 -0.31 3.02 -0.98
C CYS A 43 1.00 3.25 -0.22
N LEU A 44 2.04 2.42 -0.41
CA LEU A 44 3.31 2.59 0.31
C LEU A 44 3.92 3.98 0.13
N CYS A 45 3.81 4.54 -1.08
CA CYS A 45 4.36 5.86 -1.43
C CYS A 45 3.72 7.04 -0.68
N VAL A 46 2.55 6.87 -0.05
CA VAL A 46 1.85 7.92 0.70
C VAL A 46 1.82 7.66 2.21
N TYR A 47 2.24 6.48 2.67
CA TYR A 47 2.33 6.20 4.09
C TYR A 47 3.44 7.03 4.76
N PRO A 48 3.18 7.62 5.95
CA PRO A 48 4.21 8.29 6.73
C PRO A 48 5.41 7.38 7.04
N ASP A 49 5.12 6.14 7.46
CA ASP A 49 6.09 5.07 7.69
C ASP A 49 5.67 3.80 6.92
N PRO A 50 6.13 3.61 5.68
CA PRO A 50 5.77 2.43 4.89
C PRO A 50 6.34 1.13 5.47
N VAL A 51 7.45 1.18 6.22
CA VAL A 51 8.02 -0.01 6.85
C VAL A 51 7.13 -0.47 8.01
N LYS A 52 6.55 0.46 8.77
CA LYS A 52 5.54 0.13 9.79
C LYS A 52 4.28 -0.49 9.18
N ALA A 53 3.80 0.05 8.06
CA ALA A 53 2.68 -0.56 7.34
C ALA A 53 3.00 -1.99 6.87
N LEU A 54 4.18 -2.21 6.29
CA LEU A 54 4.63 -3.55 5.88
C LEU A 54 4.76 -4.52 7.06
N ARG A 55 5.20 -4.05 8.23
CA ARG A 55 5.24 -4.86 9.46
C ARG A 55 3.84 -5.23 9.93
N GLU A 56 2.88 -4.31 9.88
CA GLU A 56 1.48 -4.61 10.20
C GLU A 56 0.86 -5.59 9.22
N MET A 57 1.10 -5.43 7.91
CA MET A 57 0.71 -6.41 6.89
C MET A 57 1.29 -7.80 7.20
N GLY A 58 2.57 -7.86 7.61
CA GLY A 58 3.22 -9.09 8.06
C GLY A 58 2.59 -9.69 9.33
N ARG A 59 2.25 -8.87 10.31
CA ARG A 59 1.62 -9.30 11.57
C ARG A 59 0.26 -9.93 11.33
N VAL A 60 -0.60 -9.29 10.54
CA VAL A 60 -1.96 -9.79 10.27
C VAL A 60 -2.00 -10.91 9.23
N CYS A 61 -0.94 -11.06 8.42
CA CYS A 61 -0.82 -12.17 7.48
C CYS A 61 -0.38 -13.46 8.20
N LYS A 62 -0.95 -14.59 7.79
CA LYS A 62 -0.52 -15.90 8.28
C LYS A 62 0.93 -16.18 7.88
N PRO A 63 1.70 -17.00 8.64
CA PRO A 63 3.07 -17.36 8.26
C PRO A 63 3.19 -18.04 6.89
N SER A 64 2.17 -18.79 6.48
CA SER A 64 2.07 -19.42 5.15
C SER A 64 1.32 -18.56 4.12
N GLY A 65 0.90 -17.35 4.51
CA GLY A 65 0.14 -16.44 3.68
C GLY A 65 1.01 -15.67 2.70
N LYS A 66 0.37 -14.77 1.94
CA LYS A 66 1.03 -13.94 0.93
C LYS A 66 0.78 -12.46 1.16
N ILE A 67 1.80 -11.65 0.93
CA ILE A 67 1.67 -10.21 0.82
C ILE A 67 1.90 -9.84 -0.65
N LEU A 68 0.91 -9.23 -1.29
CA LEU A 68 0.95 -8.83 -2.69
C LEU A 68 0.98 -7.31 -2.78
N LEU A 69 2.05 -6.76 -3.38
CA LEU A 69 2.25 -5.33 -3.52
C LEU A 69 2.18 -4.95 -4.99
N LEU A 70 1.25 -4.07 -5.34
CA LEU A 70 1.22 -3.40 -6.64
C LEU A 70 1.64 -1.95 -6.43
N GLU A 71 2.89 -1.65 -6.75
CA GLU A 71 3.53 -0.38 -6.37
C GLU A 71 4.25 0.30 -7.53
N ASN A 72 4.50 1.59 -7.36
CA ASN A 72 5.40 2.34 -8.22
C ASN A 72 6.86 1.94 -7.92
N ALA A 73 7.70 1.92 -8.94
CA ALA A 73 9.14 1.74 -8.79
C ALA A 73 9.87 2.70 -9.73
N VAL A 74 11.05 3.16 -9.31
CA VAL A 74 11.91 3.98 -10.16
C VAL A 74 12.28 3.23 -11.43
N SER A 75 12.18 3.90 -12.58
CA SER A 75 12.60 3.34 -13.86
C SER A 75 14.06 2.90 -13.82
N ARG A 76 14.35 1.78 -14.49
CA ARG A 76 15.72 1.29 -14.72
C ARG A 76 16.48 2.11 -15.76
N ASP A 77 15.76 2.85 -16.61
CA ASP A 77 16.36 3.82 -17.52
C ASP A 77 16.95 4.99 -16.73
N ALA A 78 18.21 5.32 -16.97
CA ALA A 78 18.94 6.30 -16.16
C ALA A 78 18.38 7.72 -16.31
N LEU A 79 17.92 8.10 -17.50
CA LEU A 79 17.36 9.43 -17.76
C LEU A 79 16.01 9.57 -17.06
N LEU A 80 15.12 8.60 -17.29
CA LEU A 80 13.80 8.61 -16.67
C LEU A 80 13.90 8.46 -15.14
N GLY A 81 14.75 7.57 -14.64
CA GLY A 81 14.97 7.40 -13.21
C GLY A 81 15.51 8.66 -12.53
N SER A 82 16.38 9.41 -13.20
CA SER A 82 16.88 10.70 -12.68
C SER A 82 15.77 11.77 -12.65
N TYR A 83 14.94 11.83 -13.71
CA TYR A 83 13.76 12.68 -13.75
C TYR A 83 12.77 12.39 -12.62
N MET A 84 12.50 11.11 -12.35
CA MET A 84 11.58 10.68 -11.29
C MET A 84 12.06 11.17 -9.92
N ARG A 85 13.33 10.89 -9.57
CA ARG A 85 13.93 11.33 -8.30
C ARG A 85 13.97 12.85 -8.16
N ALA A 86 14.26 13.57 -9.25
CA ALA A 86 14.34 15.03 -9.22
C ALA A 86 12.97 15.69 -8.95
N THR A 87 11.88 15.08 -9.40
CA THR A 87 10.53 15.67 -9.30
C THR A 87 9.70 15.10 -8.13
N ALA A 88 10.08 13.96 -7.56
CA ALA A 88 9.36 13.33 -6.44
C ALA A 88 9.16 14.24 -5.21
N PRO A 89 10.14 15.04 -4.74
CA PRO A 89 9.90 15.94 -3.61
C PRO A 89 8.83 17.00 -3.89
N LEU A 90 8.78 17.49 -5.14
CA LEU A 90 7.78 18.46 -5.57
C LEU A 90 6.39 17.83 -5.64
N VAL A 91 6.30 16.62 -6.22
CA VAL A 91 5.04 15.85 -6.28
C VAL A 91 4.55 15.48 -4.88
N ALA A 92 5.42 15.06 -3.98
CA ALA A 92 5.04 14.77 -2.60
C ALA A 92 4.49 16.04 -1.91
N LYS A 93 5.13 17.19 -2.11
CA LYS A 93 4.73 18.44 -1.46
C LYS A 93 3.44 19.05 -2.04
N PHE A 94 3.25 19.00 -3.35
CA PHE A 94 2.19 19.75 -4.04
C PHE A 94 1.15 18.87 -4.75
N GLY A 95 1.38 17.57 -4.88
CA GLY A 95 0.48 16.60 -5.54
C GLY A 95 -0.68 16.10 -4.67
N GLY A 96 -0.96 16.74 -3.54
CA GLY A 96 -2.13 16.48 -2.68
C GLY A 96 -1.96 15.37 -1.64
N LYS A 97 -1.42 14.20 -2.01
CA LYS A 97 -1.38 13.02 -1.12
C LYS A 97 -0.02 12.69 -0.49
N GLY A 98 1.03 13.50 -0.71
CA GLY A 98 2.35 13.19 -0.14
C GLY A 98 3.14 12.12 -0.89
N CYS A 99 2.75 11.76 -2.12
CA CYS A 99 3.28 10.62 -2.85
C CYS A 99 4.80 10.73 -3.16
N LYS A 100 5.58 9.82 -2.58
CA LYS A 100 7.00 9.59 -2.85
C LYS A 100 7.16 8.43 -3.84
N TYR A 101 6.83 8.70 -5.10
CA TYR A 101 6.76 7.67 -6.13
C TYR A 101 8.13 7.16 -6.63
N ASP A 102 9.22 7.74 -6.13
CA ASP A 102 10.60 7.36 -6.40
C ASP A 102 11.19 6.38 -5.36
N GLN A 103 10.35 5.86 -4.46
CA GLN A 103 10.74 4.82 -3.52
C GLN A 103 11.02 3.47 -4.23
N ASP A 104 11.85 2.65 -3.59
CA ASP A 104 12.05 1.25 -3.97
C ASP A 104 11.20 0.36 -3.03
N PRO A 105 9.99 -0.07 -3.45
CA PRO A 105 9.14 -0.90 -2.61
C PRO A 105 9.77 -2.26 -2.30
N ALA A 106 10.62 -2.79 -3.18
CA ALA A 106 11.32 -4.04 -2.94
C ALA A 106 12.40 -3.88 -1.87
N ALA A 107 13.06 -2.72 -1.79
CA ALA A 107 13.99 -2.42 -0.69
C ALA A 107 13.25 -2.23 0.64
N LEU A 108 12.10 -1.55 0.65
CA LEU A 108 11.27 -1.36 1.85
C LEU A 108 10.75 -2.69 2.41
N ALA A 109 10.42 -3.65 1.54
CA ALA A 109 9.89 -4.96 1.92
C ALA A 109 10.97 -5.98 2.37
N ARG A 110 12.26 -5.63 2.34
CA ARG A 110 13.29 -6.54 2.84
C ARG A 110 13.23 -6.63 4.37
N PRO A 111 13.29 -7.83 4.95
CA PRO A 111 13.48 -7.97 6.38
C PRO A 111 14.84 -7.34 6.77
N GLY A 112 14.81 -6.51 7.80
CA GLY A 112 16.00 -5.94 8.43
C GLY A 112 16.61 -6.86 9.48
#